data_AF-A0A511SZE7-F1
#
_entry.id   AF-A0A511SZE7-F1
#
_cell.length_a   1.000
_cell.length_b   1.000
_cell.length_c   1.000
_cell.angle_alpha   90.00
_cell.angle_beta   90.00
_cell.angle_gamma   90.00
#
_symmetry.space_group_name_H-M   'P 1'
#
loop_
_entity.id
_entity.type
_entity.pdbx_description
1 polymer ?
#
loop_
_entity_poly.entity_id
_entity_poly.type
_entity_poly.pdbx_seq_one_letter_code
_entity_poly.pdbx_strand_id
1 'polypeptide(L)'
;MPSLSRLLAALATLSLISLACVSAQKTDSNQQATSTIEELPNEGGETGGEQPAAAAGPQLTEVTAEEGFTVKMPGQPQVQRQKVNIPAGEVSTAAYSLQTAEGVIYSISTADYPEKVVASRPPEAFLNEGRDGLTNQLKGTVSNEQELTLDGYPGKSYTVSSPNGEVRARNYLVGPRLYTMLVLYNPSIGAPGAEDFLGSLGLVNPPPAIPRAGAAGADGGVGDGGTDADAGAVEATAPDAGPTDAGAPAPAKRRRAK
;
A
#
# COMPACT_ATOMS: atom_id res chain seq x y z
N MET A 1 8.27 8.44 -22.78
CA MET A 1 7.87 8.47 -21.36
C MET A 1 6.39 8.85 -21.33
N PRO A 2 5.50 8.10 -20.65
CA PRO A 2 4.13 8.57 -20.48
C PRO A 2 4.17 9.95 -19.80
N SER A 3 3.35 10.90 -20.27
CA SER A 3 3.27 12.20 -19.61
C SER A 3 2.79 12.02 -18.17
N LEU A 4 3.35 12.78 -17.23
CA LEU A 4 2.99 12.71 -15.80
C LEU A 4 1.49 12.96 -15.55
N SER A 5 0.83 13.71 -16.45
CA SER A 5 -0.63 13.84 -16.48
C SER A 5 -1.37 12.52 -16.76
N ARG A 6 -0.82 11.64 -17.61
CA ARG A 6 -1.33 10.27 -17.78
C ARG A 6 -1.08 9.40 -16.55
N LEU A 7 -0.02 9.69 -15.77
CA LEU A 7 0.27 8.97 -14.53
C LEU A 7 -0.71 9.34 -13.41
N LEU A 8 -1.09 10.62 -13.29
CA LEU A 8 -2.17 11.05 -12.40
C LEU A 8 -3.50 10.37 -12.74
N ALA A 9 -3.86 10.33 -14.03
CA ALA A 9 -5.05 9.59 -14.47
C ALA A 9 -4.93 8.08 -14.17
N ALA A 10 -3.75 7.49 -14.38
CA ALA A 10 -3.48 6.08 -14.13
C ALA A 10 -3.46 5.69 -12.64
N LEU A 11 -3.13 6.62 -11.75
CA LEU A 11 -3.20 6.45 -10.29
C LEU A 11 -4.64 6.68 -9.76
N ALA A 12 -5.42 7.53 -10.41
CA ALA A 12 -6.85 7.67 -10.12
C ALA A 12 -7.67 6.44 -10.58
N THR A 13 -7.17 5.70 -11.58
CA THR A 13 -7.71 4.39 -11.98
C THR A 13 -7.03 3.23 -11.26
N LEU A 14 -6.68 3.38 -9.96
CA LEU A 14 -6.27 2.26 -9.12
C LEU A 14 -7.49 1.34 -8.89
N SER A 15 -7.89 0.67 -9.96
CA SER A 15 -9.07 -0.14 -10.11
C SER A 15 -8.59 -1.39 -10.83
N LEU A 16 -8.36 -2.43 -10.04
CA LEU A 16 -8.62 -3.84 -10.36
C LEU A 16 -8.73 -4.19 -11.86
N ILE A 17 -7.68 -3.99 -12.65
CA ILE A 17 -7.59 -4.57 -14.01
C ILE A 17 -6.47 -5.61 -13.98
N SER A 18 -6.80 -6.78 -13.45
CA SER A 18 -6.17 -8.02 -13.89
C SER A 18 -7.15 -8.72 -14.82
N LEU A 19 -7.12 -8.37 -16.11
CA LEU A 19 -7.21 -9.27 -17.27
C LEU A 19 -7.56 -8.47 -18.55
N ALA A 20 -6.87 -8.87 -19.64
CA ALA A 20 -7.20 -8.67 -21.06
C ALA A 20 -6.66 -7.42 -21.80
N CYS A 21 -5.60 -7.69 -22.58
CA CYS A 21 -5.36 -7.27 -23.97
C CYS A 21 -5.33 -5.79 -24.37
N VAL A 22 -4.11 -5.34 -24.70
CA VAL A 22 -3.69 -4.72 -25.98
C VAL A 22 -4.81 -4.06 -26.79
N SER A 23 -4.74 -2.73 -26.93
CA SER A 23 -4.60 -2.05 -28.23
C SER A 23 -4.35 -0.56 -28.08
N ALA A 24 -3.64 -0.04 -29.07
CA ALA A 24 -2.95 1.24 -29.11
C ALA A 24 -3.85 2.47 -29.09
N GLN A 25 -3.29 3.59 -28.63
CA GLN A 25 -3.65 4.90 -29.16
C GLN A 25 -2.41 5.77 -29.39
N LYS A 26 -2.12 5.88 -30.69
CA LYS A 26 -1.22 6.81 -31.35
C LYS A 26 -1.82 8.21 -31.27
N THR A 27 -1.04 9.20 -30.84
CA THR A 27 -1.31 10.60 -31.16
C THR A 27 0.00 11.34 -31.27
N ASP A 28 0.31 11.71 -32.51
CA ASP A 28 1.29 12.70 -32.92
C ASP A 28 1.08 14.03 -32.19
N SER A 29 2.16 14.67 -31.74
CA SER A 29 2.27 16.12 -31.68
C SER A 29 3.74 16.51 -31.59
N ASN A 30 4.24 16.87 -32.76
CA ASN A 30 5.46 17.58 -33.05
C ASN A 30 5.28 19.05 -32.66
N GLN A 31 6.06 19.58 -31.70
CA GLN A 31 6.39 21.02 -31.64
C GLN A 31 7.81 21.21 -31.08
N GLN A 32 8.69 21.70 -31.96
CA GLN A 32 9.94 22.38 -31.64
C GLN A 32 9.68 23.85 -31.30
N ALA A 33 10.37 24.38 -30.29
CA ALA A 33 10.83 25.76 -30.15
C ALA A 33 11.90 25.76 -29.03
N THR A 34 13.19 25.66 -29.33
CA THR A 34 14.17 26.75 -29.56
C THR A 34 14.23 27.83 -28.45
N SER A 35 15.25 27.66 -27.60
CA SER A 35 16.17 28.63 -26.97
C SER A 35 15.67 30.05 -26.63
N THR A 36 16.00 30.52 -25.42
CA THR A 36 17.05 31.54 -25.22
C THR A 36 17.57 31.43 -23.78
N ILE A 37 18.89 31.29 -23.67
CA ILE A 37 19.66 31.37 -22.43
C ILE A 37 20.03 32.84 -22.27
N GLU A 38 19.75 33.43 -21.12
CA GLU A 38 20.29 34.74 -20.75
C GLU A 38 21.06 34.56 -19.44
N GLU A 39 22.37 34.53 -19.60
CA GLU A 39 23.38 34.42 -18.56
C GLU A 39 23.74 35.84 -18.11
N LEU A 40 23.49 36.17 -16.84
CA LEU A 40 24.00 37.37 -16.20
C LEU A 40 25.12 36.98 -15.22
N PRO A 41 26.33 37.53 -15.36
CA PRO A 41 27.38 37.42 -14.35
C PRO A 41 27.36 38.65 -13.43
N ASN A 42 27.41 38.47 -12.10
CA ASN A 42 28.36 39.20 -11.25
C ASN A 42 28.39 38.71 -9.79
N GLU A 43 29.56 38.18 -9.41
CA GLU A 43 30.37 38.41 -8.19
C GLU A 43 29.72 38.52 -6.79
N GLY A 44 30.12 37.56 -5.94
CA GLY A 44 31.10 37.82 -4.88
C GLY A 44 30.65 38.58 -3.64
N GLY A 45 30.30 37.84 -2.58
CA GLY A 45 30.12 38.38 -1.23
C GLY A 45 29.93 37.28 -0.20
N GLU A 46 31.04 36.74 0.31
CA GLU A 46 31.06 35.88 1.49
C GLU A 46 31.00 36.77 2.75
N THR A 47 30.07 36.51 3.68
CA THR A 47 30.31 36.52 5.13
C THR A 47 29.04 36.23 5.91
N GLY A 48 29.16 35.35 6.90
CA GLY A 48 28.33 35.39 8.12
C GLY A 48 27.16 34.43 8.14
N GLY A 49 27.34 33.32 8.84
CA GLY A 49 26.38 32.23 8.99
C GLY A 49 25.06 32.65 9.62
N GLU A 50 24.00 32.31 8.92
CA GLU A 50 22.79 31.75 9.50
C GLU A 50 22.50 30.50 8.68
N GLN A 51 22.54 29.35 9.34
CA GLN A 51 22.17 28.08 8.75
C GLN A 51 20.80 28.25 8.09
N PRO A 52 20.66 28.05 6.77
CA PRO A 52 19.36 28.14 6.12
C PRO A 52 18.43 27.19 6.87
N ALA A 53 17.33 27.73 7.40
CA ALA A 53 16.23 26.96 7.94
C ALA A 53 15.97 25.80 6.97
N ALA A 54 15.95 24.57 7.49
CA ALA A 54 15.61 23.38 6.73
C ALA A 54 14.43 23.72 5.80
N ALA A 55 14.62 23.49 4.50
CA ALA A 55 13.66 23.86 3.46
C ALA A 55 12.24 23.53 3.93
N ALA A 56 11.44 24.57 4.19
CA ALA A 56 10.07 24.41 4.63
C ALA A 56 9.34 23.59 3.56
N GLY A 57 8.86 22.41 3.93
CA GLY A 57 8.05 21.58 3.04
C GLY A 57 6.82 22.34 2.55
N PRO A 58 6.10 21.80 1.55
CA PRO A 58 4.90 22.45 1.05
C PRO A 58 3.90 22.68 2.19
N GLN A 59 3.27 23.84 2.24
CA GLN A 59 2.23 24.13 3.24
C GLN A 59 1.02 23.24 2.95
N LEU A 60 0.78 22.25 3.80
CA LEU A 60 -0.37 21.36 3.65
C LEU A 60 -1.61 21.98 4.29
N THR A 61 -2.71 21.99 3.54
CA THR A 61 -4.02 22.47 3.98
C THR A 61 -4.98 21.30 4.12
N GLU A 62 -5.79 21.30 5.17
CA GLU A 62 -6.80 20.27 5.37
C GLU A 62 -7.89 20.34 4.29
N VAL A 63 -8.23 19.18 3.73
CA VAL A 63 -9.30 18.96 2.76
C VAL A 63 -10.27 17.98 3.39
N THR A 64 -11.55 18.35 3.42
CA THR A 64 -12.65 17.45 3.78
C THR A 64 -13.23 16.84 2.51
N ALA A 65 -13.28 15.52 2.46
CA ALA A 65 -13.79 14.76 1.32
C ALA A 65 -15.26 14.36 1.52
N GLU A 66 -16.00 14.24 0.41
CA GLU A 66 -17.42 13.85 0.46
C GLU A 66 -17.61 12.40 0.91
N GLU A 67 -16.55 11.59 0.80
CA GLU A 67 -16.51 10.20 1.24
C GLU A 67 -16.39 10.09 2.77
N GLY A 68 -16.32 11.19 3.52
CA GLY A 68 -16.28 11.11 5.00
C GLY A 68 -14.87 10.85 5.53
N PHE A 69 -13.89 11.59 5.01
CA PHE A 69 -12.54 11.65 5.56
C PHE A 69 -11.97 13.07 5.45
N THR A 70 -10.94 13.35 6.25
CA THR A 70 -10.10 14.54 6.11
C THR A 70 -8.67 14.13 5.79
N VAL A 71 -7.96 14.98 5.05
CA VAL A 71 -6.55 14.78 4.70
C VAL A 71 -5.88 16.12 4.44
N LYS A 72 -4.60 16.26 4.77
CA LYS A 72 -3.83 17.49 4.48
C LYS A 72 -3.15 17.41 3.13
N MET A 73 -3.51 18.28 2.18
CA MET A 73 -2.98 18.30 0.80
C MET A 73 -2.12 19.55 0.53
N PRO A 74 -1.14 19.50 -0.39
CA PRO A 74 -0.29 20.66 -0.73
C PRO A 74 -1.01 21.74 -1.57
N GLY A 75 -2.32 21.60 -1.77
CA GLY A 75 -3.15 22.47 -2.58
C GLY A 75 -4.50 21.80 -2.85
N GLN A 76 -5.30 22.39 -3.74
CA GLN A 76 -6.61 21.86 -4.11
C GLN A 76 -6.49 20.62 -5.02
N PRO A 77 -6.88 19.42 -4.56
CA PRO A 77 -6.77 18.21 -5.38
C PRO A 77 -7.76 18.17 -6.54
N GLN A 78 -7.36 17.48 -7.61
CA GLN A 78 -8.25 16.98 -8.65
C GLN A 78 -9.02 15.78 -8.09
N VAL A 79 -10.34 15.80 -8.25
CA VAL A 79 -11.23 14.74 -7.73
C VAL A 79 -11.81 13.94 -8.89
N GLN A 80 -11.70 12.62 -8.81
CA GLN A 80 -12.28 11.69 -9.77
C GLN A 80 -13.12 10.65 -9.05
N ARG A 81 -14.28 10.33 -9.60
CA ARG A 81 -15.19 9.31 -9.06
C ARG A 81 -15.66 8.39 -10.16
N GLN A 82 -15.74 7.10 -9.85
CA GLN A 82 -16.18 6.09 -10.80
C GLN A 82 -16.80 4.90 -10.08
N LYS A 83 -17.49 4.08 -10.87
CA LYS A 83 -18.04 2.80 -10.44
C LYS A 83 -17.44 1.72 -11.31
N VAL A 84 -16.97 0.65 -10.67
CA VAL A 84 -16.31 -0.47 -11.33
C VAL A 84 -17.10 -1.74 -11.01
N ASN A 85 -17.57 -2.43 -12.04
CA ASN A 85 -18.22 -3.72 -11.87
C ASN A 85 -17.16 -4.81 -11.75
N ILE A 86 -17.17 -5.51 -10.62
CA ILE A 86 -16.43 -6.75 -10.41
C ILE A 86 -17.41 -7.92 -10.35
N PRO A 87 -16.97 -9.17 -10.56
CA PRO A 87 -17.86 -10.34 -10.46
C PRO A 87 -18.63 -10.42 -9.13
N ALA A 88 -18.05 -9.87 -8.06
CA ALA A 88 -18.64 -9.89 -6.73
C ALA A 88 -19.63 -8.74 -6.44
N GLY A 89 -19.73 -7.73 -7.31
CA GLY A 89 -20.61 -6.57 -7.15
C GLY A 89 -20.05 -5.29 -7.77
N GLU A 90 -20.67 -4.15 -7.47
CA GLU A 90 -20.17 -2.83 -7.85
C GLU A 90 -19.21 -2.31 -6.77
N VAL A 91 -18.08 -1.73 -7.18
CA VAL A 91 -17.15 -1.01 -6.32
C VAL A 91 -17.20 0.46 -6.71
N SER A 92 -17.56 1.33 -5.76
CA SER A 92 -17.45 2.77 -5.96
C SER A 92 -16.05 3.22 -5.56
N THR A 93 -15.39 4.03 -6.40
CA THR A 93 -14.08 4.59 -6.09
C THR A 93 -14.08 6.10 -6.22
N ALA A 94 -13.32 6.75 -5.34
CA ALA A 94 -13.00 8.16 -5.42
C ALA A 94 -11.49 8.34 -5.31
N ALA A 95 -10.93 9.33 -6.00
CA ALA A 95 -9.51 9.65 -5.94
C ALA A 95 -9.34 11.17 -5.87
N TYR A 96 -8.52 11.61 -4.92
CA TYR A 96 -8.10 12.99 -4.71
C TYR A 96 -6.61 13.06 -4.96
N SER A 97 -6.20 13.72 -6.06
CA SER A 97 -4.80 13.73 -6.48
C SER A 97 -4.33 15.14 -6.81
N LEU A 98 -3.09 15.46 -6.44
CA LEU A 98 -2.43 16.71 -6.79
C LEU A 98 -0.97 16.45 -7.15
N GLN A 99 -0.50 17.10 -8.21
CA GLN A 99 0.94 17.17 -8.53
C GLN A 99 1.44 18.57 -8.19
N THR A 100 2.52 18.65 -7.42
CA THR A 100 3.19 19.91 -7.10
C THR A 100 4.05 20.39 -8.27
N ALA A 101 4.50 21.64 -8.23
CA ALA A 101 5.38 22.21 -9.26
C ALA A 101 6.71 21.44 -9.38
N GLU A 102 7.17 20.84 -8.28
CA GLU A 102 8.39 20.02 -8.19
C GLU A 102 8.19 18.59 -8.73
N GLY A 103 6.98 18.26 -9.18
CA GLY A 103 6.64 16.97 -9.77
C GLY A 103 6.27 15.88 -8.77
N VAL A 104 6.15 16.20 -7.48
CA VAL A 104 5.69 15.26 -6.45
C VAL A 104 4.19 15.08 -6.56
N ILE A 105 3.73 13.82 -6.61
CA ILE A 105 2.32 13.48 -6.69
C ILE A 105 1.83 12.99 -5.32
N TYR A 106 0.83 13.67 -4.78
CA TYR A 106 0.10 13.28 -3.58
C TYR A 106 -1.25 12.73 -4.00
N SER A 107 -1.64 11.57 -3.50
CA SER A 107 -2.94 10.98 -3.83
C SER A 107 -3.51 10.16 -2.68
N ILE A 108 -4.81 10.30 -2.46
CA ILE A 108 -5.60 9.36 -1.67
C ILE A 108 -6.77 8.86 -2.52
N SER A 109 -7.01 7.56 -2.49
CA SER A 109 -8.16 6.94 -3.13
C SER A 109 -8.93 6.06 -2.16
N THR A 110 -10.21 5.88 -2.45
CA THR A 110 -11.13 4.99 -1.76
C THR A 110 -11.65 3.94 -2.73
N ALA A 111 -11.90 2.74 -2.22
CA ALA A 111 -12.63 1.69 -2.91
C ALA A 111 -13.64 1.03 -1.96
N ASP A 112 -14.92 1.20 -2.27
CA ASP A 112 -16.05 0.69 -1.49
C ASP A 112 -16.45 -0.69 -1.99
N TYR A 113 -15.97 -1.72 -1.30
CA TYR A 113 -16.32 -3.09 -1.64
C TYR A 113 -17.70 -3.46 -1.09
N PRO A 114 -18.43 -4.38 -1.75
CA PRO A 114 -19.63 -4.95 -1.14
C PRO A 114 -19.28 -5.64 0.18
N GLU A 115 -20.05 -5.40 1.24
CA GLU A 115 -19.75 -5.92 2.60
C GLU A 115 -19.55 -7.44 2.63
N LYS A 116 -20.34 -8.18 1.84
CA LYS A 116 -20.21 -9.65 1.70
C LYS A 116 -18.82 -10.09 1.24
N VAL A 117 -18.15 -9.27 0.43
CA VAL A 117 -16.79 -9.55 -0.07
C VAL A 117 -15.80 -9.36 1.06
N VAL A 118 -15.92 -8.27 1.81
CA VAL A 118 -15.03 -7.95 2.93
C VAL A 118 -15.24 -8.91 4.11
N ALA A 119 -16.46 -9.33 4.38
CA ALA A 119 -16.76 -10.32 5.41
C ALA A 119 -16.18 -11.72 5.10
N SER A 120 -15.96 -12.04 3.81
CA SER A 120 -15.52 -13.36 3.33
C SER A 120 -14.00 -13.56 3.34
N ARG A 121 -13.22 -12.51 3.58
CA ARG A 121 -11.76 -12.51 3.39
C ARG A 121 -11.08 -11.79 4.57
N PRO A 122 -9.85 -12.18 4.91
CA PRO A 122 -9.08 -11.49 5.95
C PRO A 122 -8.63 -10.09 5.46
N PRO A 123 -8.49 -9.08 6.34
CA PRO A 123 -8.08 -7.72 5.97
C PRO A 123 -6.82 -7.63 5.15
N GLU A 124 -5.85 -8.48 5.51
CA GLU A 124 -4.53 -8.52 4.91
C GLU A 124 -4.64 -8.78 3.41
N ALA A 125 -5.66 -9.51 2.98
CA ALA A 125 -5.90 -9.78 1.56
C ALA A 125 -6.24 -8.49 0.79
N PHE A 126 -7.03 -7.58 1.36
CA PHE A 126 -7.35 -6.29 0.72
C PHE A 126 -6.17 -5.33 0.76
N LEU A 127 -5.45 -5.29 1.89
CA LEU A 127 -4.27 -4.46 2.06
C LEU A 127 -3.16 -4.86 1.08
N ASN A 128 -2.95 -6.17 0.89
CA ASN A 128 -2.02 -6.73 -0.09
C ASN A 128 -2.48 -6.48 -1.52
N GLU A 129 -3.77 -6.62 -1.83
CA GLU A 129 -4.29 -6.32 -3.17
C GLU A 129 -4.09 -4.85 -3.55
N GLY A 130 -4.31 -3.91 -2.63
CA GLY A 130 -4.02 -2.50 -2.86
C GLY A 130 -2.53 -2.25 -3.15
N ARG A 131 -1.64 -2.89 -2.36
CA ARG A 131 -0.19 -2.82 -2.54
C ARG A 131 0.25 -3.40 -3.89
N ASP A 132 -0.24 -4.59 -4.22
CA ASP A 132 0.10 -5.31 -5.44
C ASP A 132 -0.44 -4.59 -6.67
N GLY A 133 -1.65 -4.04 -6.59
CA GLY A 133 -2.23 -3.18 -7.63
C GLY A 133 -1.35 -1.97 -7.93
N LEU A 134 -0.88 -1.26 -6.90
CA LEU A 134 0.03 -0.13 -7.05
C LEU A 134 1.39 -0.55 -7.62
N THR A 135 1.96 -1.63 -7.10
CA THR A 135 3.26 -2.17 -7.54
C THR A 135 3.23 -2.57 -9.02
N ASN A 136 2.18 -3.29 -9.43
CA ASN A 136 1.99 -3.74 -10.80
C ASN A 136 1.80 -2.56 -11.76
N GLN A 137 0.99 -1.57 -11.38
CA GLN A 137 0.74 -0.38 -12.18
C GLN A 137 2.02 0.41 -12.44
N LEU A 138 2.86 0.53 -11.42
CA LEU A 138 4.14 1.25 -11.52
C LEU A 138 5.27 0.39 -12.09
N LYS A 139 5.05 -0.93 -12.28
CA LYS A 139 6.09 -1.90 -12.62
C LYS A 139 7.27 -1.80 -11.65
N GLY A 140 6.95 -1.68 -10.36
CA GLY A 140 7.92 -1.46 -9.30
C GLY A 140 8.20 -2.70 -8.47
N THR A 141 9.03 -2.51 -7.46
CA THR A 141 9.38 -3.51 -6.44
C THR A 141 9.04 -2.96 -5.06
N VAL A 142 8.44 -3.79 -4.20
CA VAL A 142 8.08 -3.40 -2.84
C VAL A 142 9.25 -3.56 -1.87
N SER A 143 9.34 -2.66 -0.91
CA SER A 143 10.22 -2.73 0.25
C SER A 143 9.56 -2.06 1.47
N ASN A 144 10.20 -2.18 2.64
CA ASN A 144 9.80 -1.50 3.88
C ASN A 144 8.32 -1.68 4.26
N GLU A 145 7.83 -2.91 4.15
CA GLU A 145 6.46 -3.23 4.53
C GLU A 145 6.32 -3.30 6.05
N GLN A 146 5.31 -2.61 6.58
CA GLN A 146 5.01 -2.62 8.01
C GLN A 146 3.50 -2.62 8.23
N GLU A 147 3.06 -3.35 9.25
CA GLU A 147 1.68 -3.27 9.73
C GLU A 147 1.48 -1.97 10.50
N LEU A 148 0.29 -1.39 10.37
CA LEU A 148 -0.08 -0.17 11.08
C LEU A 148 -1.58 -0.18 11.37
N THR A 149 -2.02 0.77 12.19
CA THR A 149 -3.44 0.94 12.52
C THR A 149 -3.86 2.39 12.37
N LEU A 150 -5.15 2.61 12.09
CA LEU A 150 -5.82 3.91 12.12
C LEU A 150 -7.12 3.75 12.89
N ASP A 151 -7.25 4.37 14.06
CA ASP A 151 -8.45 4.29 14.91
C ASP A 151 -8.93 2.84 15.16
N GLY A 152 -7.99 1.90 15.30
CA GLY A 152 -8.27 0.47 15.50
C GLY A 152 -8.51 -0.34 14.22
N TYR A 153 -8.56 0.31 13.05
CA TYR A 153 -8.67 -0.37 11.75
C TYR A 153 -7.29 -0.84 11.25
N PRO A 154 -7.22 -2.04 10.62
CA PRO A 154 -5.98 -2.59 10.10
C PRO A 154 -5.49 -1.81 8.89
N GLY A 155 -4.18 -1.60 8.81
CA GLY A 155 -3.51 -0.99 7.68
C GLY A 155 -2.09 -1.49 7.46
N LYS A 156 -1.47 -1.00 6.40
CA LYS A 156 -0.13 -1.39 5.97
C LYS A 156 0.60 -0.23 5.30
N SER A 157 1.83 0.07 5.71
CA SER A 157 2.74 0.95 4.98
C SER A 157 3.70 0.14 4.14
N TYR A 158 4.16 0.74 3.03
CA TYR A 158 5.13 0.13 2.14
C TYR A 158 5.76 1.19 1.22
N THR A 159 6.93 0.87 0.70
CA THR A 159 7.63 1.65 -0.32
C THR A 159 7.66 0.87 -1.64
N VAL A 160 7.39 1.54 -2.76
CA VAL A 160 7.56 0.98 -4.10
C VAL A 160 8.63 1.75 -4.85
N SER A 161 9.70 1.07 -5.28
CA SER A 161 10.70 1.65 -6.18
C SER A 161 10.38 1.27 -7.62
N SER A 162 10.33 2.24 -8.52
CA SER A 162 9.98 2.01 -9.93
C SER A 162 10.80 2.91 -10.88
N PRO A 163 10.81 2.63 -12.19
CA PRO A 163 11.41 3.54 -13.17
C PRO A 163 10.78 4.95 -13.20
N ASN A 164 9.58 5.13 -12.63
CA ASN A 164 8.88 6.41 -12.58
C ASN A 164 9.17 7.21 -11.31
N GLY A 165 9.96 6.65 -10.37
CA GLY A 165 10.26 7.25 -9.08
C GLY A 165 10.00 6.29 -7.92
N GLU A 166 10.09 6.85 -6.72
CA GLU A 166 9.83 6.17 -5.46
C GLU A 166 8.46 6.54 -4.93
N VAL A 167 7.75 5.55 -4.38
CA VAL A 167 6.44 5.74 -3.76
C VAL A 167 6.51 5.34 -2.31
N ARG A 168 6.03 6.23 -1.43
CA ARG A 168 5.64 5.85 -0.07
C ARG A 168 4.12 5.76 -0.02
N ALA A 169 3.60 4.65 0.50
CA ALA A 169 2.17 4.41 0.52
C ALA A 169 1.70 3.85 1.87
N ARG A 170 0.42 4.09 2.17
CA ARG A 170 -0.31 3.50 3.29
C ARG A 170 -1.68 3.04 2.82
N ASN A 171 -2.03 1.79 3.12
CA ASN A 171 -3.36 1.24 2.90
C ASN A 171 -4.07 1.06 4.24
N TYR A 172 -5.38 1.30 4.29
CA TYR A 172 -6.22 1.07 5.48
C TYR A 172 -7.55 0.44 5.06
N LEU A 173 -8.02 -0.57 5.79
CA LEU A 173 -9.33 -1.18 5.57
C LEU A 173 -10.30 -0.78 6.70
N VAL A 174 -11.18 0.17 6.40
CA VAL A 174 -12.15 0.76 7.35
C VAL A 174 -13.56 0.29 6.98
N GLY A 175 -14.12 -0.61 7.78
CA GLY A 175 -15.37 -1.29 7.43
C GLY A 175 -15.23 -2.00 6.06
N PRO A 176 -16.07 -1.68 5.06
CA PRO A 176 -15.96 -2.23 3.71
C PRO A 176 -15.07 -1.40 2.76
N ARG A 177 -14.49 -0.29 3.23
CA ARG A 177 -13.75 0.66 2.40
C ARG A 177 -12.23 0.49 2.52
N LEU A 178 -11.57 0.31 1.40
CA LEU A 178 -10.11 0.40 1.30
C LEU A 178 -9.69 1.84 1.00
N TYR A 179 -8.85 2.41 1.85
CA TYR A 179 -8.14 3.66 1.58
C TYR A 179 -6.73 3.34 1.09
N THR A 180 -6.29 3.98 0.02
CA THR A 180 -4.90 3.91 -0.46
C THR A 180 -4.34 5.33 -0.59
N MET A 181 -3.39 5.66 0.27
CA MET A 181 -2.64 6.92 0.23
C MET A 181 -1.26 6.66 -0.37
N LEU A 182 -0.78 7.57 -1.21
CA LEU A 182 0.55 7.50 -1.77
C LEU A 182 1.16 8.87 -2.05
N VAL A 183 2.48 8.91 -1.98
CA VAL A 183 3.31 10.00 -2.45
C VAL A 183 4.34 9.45 -3.41
N LEU A 184 4.24 9.83 -4.69
CA LEU A 184 5.21 9.48 -5.72
C LEU A 184 6.14 10.66 -5.97
N TYR A 185 7.45 10.41 -5.90
CA TYR A 185 8.47 11.44 -6.06
C TYR A 185 9.73 10.92 -6.77
N ASN A 186 10.51 11.85 -7.33
CA ASN A 186 11.86 11.54 -7.76
C ASN A 186 12.77 11.48 -6.51
N PRO A 187 13.47 10.37 -6.25
CA PRO A 187 14.33 10.24 -5.06
C PRO A 187 15.46 11.28 -5.00
N SER A 188 15.89 11.86 -6.14
CA SER A 188 16.89 12.94 -6.17
C SER A 188 16.35 14.27 -5.64
N ILE A 189 15.03 14.47 -5.63
CA ILE A 189 14.35 15.67 -5.11
C ILE A 189 13.79 15.40 -3.70
N GLY A 190 13.32 14.17 -3.47
CA GLY A 190 12.66 13.78 -2.23
C GLY A 190 11.21 14.26 -2.15
N ALA A 191 10.61 14.10 -0.96
CA ALA A 191 9.24 14.53 -0.68
C ALA A 191 9.12 14.99 0.79
N PRO A 192 9.52 16.23 1.11
CA PRO A 192 9.59 16.71 2.50
C PRO A 192 8.22 16.77 3.21
N GLY A 193 7.10 16.79 2.48
CA GLY A 193 5.74 16.73 3.04
C GLY A 193 5.10 15.33 3.04
N ALA A 194 5.85 14.28 2.70
CA ALA A 194 5.26 12.95 2.51
C ALA A 194 4.67 12.36 3.78
N GLU A 195 5.42 12.40 4.89
CA GLU A 195 4.96 11.83 6.16
C GLU A 195 3.80 12.64 6.77
N ASP A 196 3.83 13.97 6.63
CA ASP A 196 2.72 14.82 7.09
C ASP A 196 1.43 14.51 6.31
N PHE A 197 1.51 14.33 4.99
CA PHE A 197 0.38 13.88 4.19
C PHE A 197 -0.09 12.48 4.60
N LEU A 198 0.80 11.48 4.60
CA LEU A 198 0.46 10.08 4.88
C LEU A 198 -0.05 9.87 6.32
N GLY A 199 0.32 10.74 7.26
CA GLY A 199 -0.13 10.74 8.65
C GLY A 199 -1.37 11.59 8.91
N SER A 200 -1.89 12.32 7.92
CA SER A 200 -3.00 13.27 8.12
C SER A 200 -4.40 12.73 7.90
N LEU A 201 -4.54 11.44 7.56
CA LEU A 201 -5.85 10.84 7.32
C LEU A 201 -6.69 10.83 8.61
N GLY A 202 -7.78 11.60 8.61
CA GLY A 202 -8.80 11.57 9.65
C GLY A 202 -10.09 10.94 9.12
N LEU A 203 -10.74 10.11 9.93
CA LEU A 203 -12.01 9.48 9.57
C LEU A 203 -13.19 10.33 10.06
N VAL A 204 -14.16 10.62 9.19
CA VAL A 204 -15.38 11.37 9.53
C VAL A 204 -16.59 10.45 9.37
N ASN A 205 -17.19 10.04 10.49
CA ASN A 205 -18.27 9.06 10.52
C ASN A 205 -17.92 7.78 9.73
N PRO A 206 -16.82 7.07 10.09
CA PRO A 206 -16.38 5.91 9.33
C PRO A 206 -17.45 4.81 9.29
N PRO A 207 -17.53 4.04 8.20
CA PRO A 207 -18.34 2.83 8.17
C PRO A 207 -18.02 1.91 9.35
N PRO A 208 -19.02 1.23 9.93
CA PRO A 208 -18.77 0.32 11.05
C PRO A 208 -17.84 -0.81 10.63
N ALA A 209 -17.07 -1.32 11.59
CA ALA A 209 -16.27 -2.52 11.39
C ALA A 209 -17.18 -3.69 10.98
N ILE A 210 -16.78 -4.42 9.93
CA ILE A 210 -17.50 -5.60 9.45
C ILE A 210 -17.05 -6.82 10.28
N PRO A 211 -17.97 -7.48 11.02
CA PRO A 211 -17.66 -8.72 11.71
C PRO A 211 -17.24 -9.79 10.69
N ARG A 212 -16.12 -10.47 10.93
CA ARG A 212 -15.60 -11.52 10.05
C ARG A 212 -15.72 -12.87 10.71
N ALA A 213 -16.04 -13.89 9.93
CA ALA A 213 -15.98 -15.27 10.39
C ALA A 213 -14.53 -15.60 10.78
N GLY A 214 -14.26 -15.71 12.09
CA GLY A 214 -12.94 -16.04 12.63
C GLY A 214 -12.24 -14.92 13.45
N ALA A 215 -12.82 -13.73 13.60
CA ALA A 215 -12.24 -12.67 14.44
C ALA A 215 -12.52 -12.82 15.95
N ALA A 216 -13.36 -13.78 16.35
CA ALA A 216 -13.57 -14.13 17.75
C ALA A 216 -12.44 -15.04 18.23
N GLY A 217 -11.35 -14.46 18.76
CA GLY A 217 -10.27 -15.25 19.34
C GLY A 217 -8.98 -14.53 19.74
N ALA A 218 -8.90 -13.20 19.67
CA ALA A 218 -7.68 -12.46 20.01
C ALA A 218 -7.78 -11.59 21.28
N ASP A 219 -8.83 -11.73 22.10
CA ASP A 219 -8.95 -11.01 23.39
C ASP A 219 -9.01 -11.91 24.63
N GLY A 220 -8.50 -13.14 24.53
CA GLY A 220 -8.33 -14.03 25.68
C GLY A 220 -7.35 -13.46 26.70
N GLY A 221 -7.90 -12.69 27.64
CA GLY A 221 -7.18 -12.01 28.71
C GLY A 221 -6.29 -12.94 29.53
N VAL A 222 -5.16 -12.37 29.94
CA VAL A 222 -4.27 -12.90 30.97
C VAL A 222 -5.08 -13.10 32.25
N GLY A 223 -5.47 -14.34 32.52
CA GLY A 223 -6.00 -14.80 33.79
C GLY A 223 -4.94 -15.61 34.51
N ASP A 224 -4.13 -14.92 35.31
CA ASP A 224 -3.32 -15.49 36.37
C ASP A 224 -4.25 -16.23 37.36
N GLY A 225 -3.91 -17.48 37.68
CA GLY A 225 -4.71 -18.33 38.54
C GLY A 225 -4.07 -19.70 38.74
N GLY A 226 -3.01 -19.74 39.54
CA GLY A 226 -2.40 -20.98 40.01
C GLY A 226 -3.29 -21.73 41.00
N THR A 227 -3.17 -23.06 41.00
CA THR A 227 -3.34 -23.91 42.20
C THR A 227 -2.54 -25.19 42.00
N ASP A 228 -1.62 -25.43 42.95
CA ASP A 228 -0.82 -26.62 43.16
C ASP A 228 -1.62 -27.84 43.69
N ALA A 229 -0.92 -28.99 43.71
CA ALA A 229 -1.11 -30.23 44.48
C ALA A 229 -2.06 -31.31 43.92
N ASP A 230 -1.85 -32.62 44.04
CA ASP A 230 -0.74 -33.50 44.47
C ASP A 230 -1.18 -34.96 44.21
N ALA A 231 -0.20 -35.85 44.02
CA ALA A 231 -0.17 -37.32 44.21
C ALA A 231 -1.18 -38.28 43.53
N GLY A 232 -0.61 -39.34 42.94
CA GLY A 232 -1.30 -40.60 42.67
C GLY A 232 -0.56 -41.56 41.75
N ALA A 233 0.59 -42.08 42.19
CA ALA A 233 1.33 -43.14 41.51
C ALA A 233 0.59 -44.49 41.55
N VAL A 234 0.62 -45.24 40.44
CA VAL A 234 0.70 -46.72 40.46
C VAL A 234 1.52 -47.22 39.26
N GLU A 235 2.46 -48.10 39.61
CA GLU A 235 3.50 -48.74 38.81
C GLU A 235 3.01 -50.05 38.16
N ALA A 236 3.88 -50.64 37.31
CA ALA A 236 3.93 -51.99 36.73
C ALA A 236 3.59 -52.04 35.22
N THR A 237 4.37 -52.59 34.31
CA THR A 237 5.58 -53.44 34.35
C THR A 237 6.08 -53.55 32.90
N ALA A 238 7.39 -53.46 32.66
CA ALA A 238 8.02 -53.97 31.43
C ALA A 238 8.50 -55.41 31.65
N PRO A 239 8.68 -56.20 30.58
CA PRO A 239 10.08 -56.46 30.22
C PRO A 239 10.38 -56.45 28.71
N ASP A 240 11.52 -55.84 28.41
CA ASP A 240 12.62 -56.22 27.52
C ASP A 240 12.45 -57.37 26.49
N ALA A 241 12.74 -57.05 25.21
CA ALA A 241 13.58 -57.87 24.32
C ALA A 241 14.03 -57.02 23.11
N GLY A 242 15.35 -57.02 22.87
CA GLY A 242 16.08 -56.09 22.02
C GLY A 242 16.06 -56.28 20.49
N PRO A 243 17.09 -55.75 19.78
CA PRO A 243 16.95 -55.14 18.46
C PRO A 243 17.33 -56.07 17.30
N THR A 244 16.86 -55.76 16.09
CA THR A 244 17.52 -56.21 14.85
C THR A 244 17.68 -55.09 13.84
N ASP A 245 18.86 -55.12 13.25
CA ASP A 245 19.57 -54.15 12.45
C ASP A 245 19.43 -54.45 10.94
N ALA A 246 19.79 -53.45 10.13
CA ALA A 246 20.32 -53.49 8.78
C ALA A 246 19.42 -53.81 7.57
N GLY A 247 19.48 -52.89 6.58
CA GLY A 247 19.68 -53.30 5.19
C GLY A 247 18.94 -52.52 4.09
N ALA A 248 19.50 -51.39 3.64
CA ALA A 248 19.48 -51.01 2.22
C ALA A 248 20.79 -51.53 1.55
N PRO A 249 21.02 -51.52 0.21
CA PRO A 249 20.25 -50.97 -0.93
C PRO A 249 20.15 -51.87 -2.21
N ALA A 250 19.38 -51.39 -3.23
CA ALA A 250 19.44 -51.50 -4.73
C ALA A 250 20.24 -52.64 -5.45
N PRO A 251 19.90 -53.13 -6.70
CA PRO A 251 19.74 -52.30 -7.91
C PRO A 251 18.86 -52.80 -9.11
N ALA A 252 18.59 -51.83 -10.00
CA ALA A 252 18.42 -51.83 -11.47
C ALA A 252 17.91 -53.08 -12.25
N LYS A 253 16.92 -52.85 -13.15
CA LYS A 253 16.87 -53.46 -14.50
C LYS A 253 16.06 -52.61 -15.49
N ARG A 254 16.49 -52.70 -16.75
CA ARG A 254 16.29 -51.81 -17.91
C ARG A 254 15.05 -52.12 -18.77
N ARG A 255 14.77 -51.16 -19.68
CA ARG A 255 14.22 -51.25 -21.07
C ARG A 255 12.68 -51.29 -21.19
N ARG A 256 12.05 -50.68 -22.21
CA ARG A 256 12.47 -50.37 -23.58
C ARG A 256 11.58 -49.27 -24.20
N ALA A 257 12.15 -48.49 -25.11
CA ALA A 257 11.44 -47.59 -26.02
C ALA A 257 10.80 -48.35 -27.20
N LYS A 258 9.68 -47.83 -27.70
CA LYS A 258 9.47 -47.49 -29.12
C LYS A 258 8.36 -46.45 -29.21
#